data_AF-A0A7X6PWR6-F1
#
_entry.id   AF-A0A7X6PWR6-F1
#
_cell.length_a   1.000
_cell.length_b   1.000
_cell.length_c   1.000
_cell.angle_alpha   90.00
_cell.angle_beta   90.00
_cell.angle_gamma   90.00
#
_symmetry.space_group_name_H-M   'P 1'
#
loop_
_entity.id
_entity.type
_entity.pdbx_description
1 polymer ?
#
loop_
_entity_poly.entity_id
_entity_poly.type
_entity_poly.pdbx_seq_one_letter_code
_entity_poly.pdbx_strand_id
1 'polypeptide(L)'
;MPLKKSGRKVKAEELRWRLDQKKLSFKTTDDLEPLSEIIGQKRGVDAFKFGAGMESTGYNIFVTGPAGTGRLAAVKKLLHEISDNSGKVPDDLCYVNNFKTPDEPVLIRFRAGQGKKFKKDMHDLVETLKREVPRLFEGQDYINRKKEIMEEYERKGKGFFKELDKKVRNEGFALVDVQVGQIKRPEVVPLIDGEPTHIDQVEQMVEKGRFPKEEYEEIKKKHTVLRSEIEQIFLELRELQKEIQQNTEEMDRVLFISMAGDLILPLKGRYKSKKVEAFLSGAVEDMSENLQIFMSAQPEPFAGMPVMAIKGNPFDIY
;
A
#
# COMPACT_ATOMS: atom_id res chain seq x y z
N MET A 1 66.78 -46.59 62.98
CA MET A 1 65.41 -47.13 62.79
C MET A 1 64.45 -45.97 62.59
N PRO A 2 63.66 -45.91 61.51
CA PRO A 2 62.69 -44.84 61.31
C PRO A 2 61.48 -45.02 62.24
N LEU A 3 61.11 -43.93 62.93
CA LEU A 3 59.95 -43.86 63.82
C LEU A 3 58.66 -44.02 63.01
N LYS A 4 57.88 -45.07 63.31
CA LYS A 4 56.52 -45.28 62.79
C LYS A 4 55.65 -44.08 63.21
N LYS A 5 55.31 -43.21 62.25
CA LYS A 5 54.24 -42.21 62.43
C LYS A 5 52.92 -42.98 62.62
N SER A 6 52.47 -43.08 63.87
CA SER A 6 51.11 -43.54 64.19
C SER A 6 50.14 -42.49 63.68
N GLY A 7 49.47 -42.78 62.54
CA GLY A 7 48.42 -41.92 62.01
C GLY A 7 47.30 -41.76 63.03
N ARG A 8 46.73 -40.55 63.15
CA ARG A 8 45.53 -40.31 63.97
C ARG A 8 44.42 -41.25 63.50
N LYS A 9 43.98 -42.15 64.37
CA LYS A 9 42.84 -43.06 64.13
C LYS A 9 41.55 -42.30 64.44
N VAL A 10 40.62 -42.27 63.50
CA VAL A 10 39.27 -41.69 63.67
C VAL A 10 38.32 -42.84 63.99
N LYS A 11 37.37 -42.62 64.91
CA LYS A 11 36.36 -43.63 65.26
C LYS A 11 35.40 -43.84 64.10
N ALA A 12 34.86 -45.06 63.93
CA ALA A 12 33.92 -45.37 62.85
C ALA A 12 32.70 -44.45 62.83
N GLU A 13 32.25 -44.01 64.01
CA GLU A 13 31.13 -43.09 64.22
C GLU A 13 31.44 -41.66 63.72
N GLU A 14 32.71 -41.25 63.72
CA GLU A 14 33.18 -39.94 63.28
C GLU A 14 33.49 -39.89 61.77
N LEU A 15 33.44 -41.04 61.08
CA LEU A 15 33.67 -41.12 59.63
C LEU A 15 32.51 -40.55 58.80
N ARG A 16 31.33 -40.37 59.42
CA ARG A 16 30.14 -39.86 58.72
C ARG A 16 29.30 -38.98 59.64
N TRP A 17 28.94 -37.81 59.13
CA TRP A 17 27.92 -36.98 59.76
C TRP A 17 26.55 -37.66 59.75
N ARG A 18 25.86 -37.65 60.89
CA ARG A 18 24.49 -38.17 61.04
C ARG A 18 23.57 -37.08 61.58
N LEU A 19 22.42 -36.94 60.94
CA LEU A 19 21.32 -36.12 61.45
C LEU A 19 20.51 -36.93 62.46
N ASP A 20 20.29 -36.36 63.64
CA ASP A 20 19.32 -36.91 64.59
C ASP A 20 17.90 -36.55 64.11
N GLN A 21 17.18 -37.56 63.63
CA GLN A 21 15.83 -37.39 63.08
C GLN A 21 14.83 -36.87 64.12
N LYS A 22 15.08 -37.08 65.41
CA LYS A 22 14.22 -36.55 66.49
C LYS A 22 14.26 -35.02 66.58
N LYS A 23 15.24 -34.37 65.94
CA LYS A 23 15.38 -32.91 65.90
C LYS A 23 14.55 -32.26 64.78
N LEU A 24 13.96 -33.03 63.87
CA LEU A 24 13.12 -32.52 62.81
C LEU A 24 11.68 -32.33 63.31
N SER A 25 11.07 -31.21 62.96
CA SER A 25 9.72 -30.83 63.38
C SER A 25 8.60 -31.42 62.51
N PHE A 26 8.91 -32.37 61.64
CA PHE A 26 7.98 -32.96 60.66
C PHE A 26 8.17 -34.49 60.57
N LYS A 27 7.14 -35.23 60.14
CA LYS A 27 7.20 -36.69 60.00
C LYS A 27 7.63 -37.11 58.61
N THR A 28 7.10 -36.45 57.57
CA THR A 28 7.48 -36.68 56.17
C THR A 28 7.70 -35.35 55.46
N THR A 29 8.36 -35.37 54.31
CA THR A 29 8.57 -34.16 53.49
C THR A 29 7.28 -33.59 52.92
N ASP A 30 6.18 -34.36 52.94
CA ASP A 30 4.85 -33.90 52.52
C ASP A 30 4.23 -32.95 53.55
N ASP A 31 4.72 -32.97 54.80
CA ASP A 31 4.31 -32.04 55.86
C ASP A 31 4.95 -30.64 55.69
N LEU A 32 5.86 -30.48 54.73
CA LEU A 32 6.62 -29.23 54.52
C LEU A 32 5.99 -28.37 53.44
N GLU A 33 5.85 -27.08 53.72
CA GLU A 33 5.51 -26.11 52.68
C GLU A 33 6.67 -25.96 51.68
N PRO A 34 6.40 -26.00 50.37
CA PRO A 34 7.43 -25.79 49.36
C PRO A 34 8.07 -24.41 49.52
N LEU A 35 9.41 -24.39 49.56
CA LEU A 35 10.15 -23.13 49.58
C LEU A 35 9.93 -22.37 48.28
N SER A 36 9.42 -21.15 48.41
CA SER A 36 9.26 -20.21 47.31
C SER A 36 10.51 -19.34 47.11
N GLU A 37 11.61 -19.58 47.81
CA GLU A 37 12.80 -18.76 47.69
C GLU A 37 13.89 -19.43 46.84
N ILE A 38 14.74 -18.62 46.23
CA ILE A 38 15.93 -19.11 45.53
C ILE A 38 17.02 -19.34 46.59
N ILE A 39 17.23 -20.62 46.94
CA ILE A 39 18.14 -21.03 48.01
C ILE A 39 19.60 -20.83 47.61
N GLY A 40 20.41 -20.23 48.50
CA GLY A 40 21.87 -20.20 48.38
C GLY A 40 22.44 -19.25 47.33
N GLN A 41 21.61 -18.42 46.66
CA GLN A 41 22.04 -17.52 45.58
C GLN A 41 21.78 -16.05 45.87
N LYS A 42 21.87 -15.63 47.15
CA LYS A 42 21.57 -14.26 47.59
C LYS A 42 22.25 -13.19 46.73
N ARG A 43 23.56 -13.29 46.51
CA ARG A 43 24.32 -12.36 45.65
C ARG A 43 23.76 -12.26 44.22
N GLY A 44 23.37 -13.39 43.63
CA GLY A 44 22.81 -13.43 42.28
C GLY A 44 21.43 -12.81 42.22
N VAL A 45 20.58 -13.08 43.21
CA VAL A 45 19.24 -12.49 43.34
C VAL A 45 19.34 -10.97 43.53
N ASP A 46 20.21 -10.50 44.42
CA ASP A 46 20.38 -9.07 44.70
C ASP A 46 20.89 -8.32 43.46
N ALA A 47 21.86 -8.89 42.74
CA ALA A 47 22.37 -8.32 41.48
C ALA A 47 21.30 -8.29 40.39
N PHE A 48 20.48 -9.34 40.29
CA PHE A 48 19.37 -9.39 39.33
C PHE A 48 18.31 -8.34 39.64
N LYS A 49 17.88 -8.24 40.90
CA LYS A 49 16.89 -7.23 41.34
C LYS A 49 17.39 -5.81 41.11
N PHE A 50 18.67 -5.55 41.42
CA PHE A 50 19.30 -4.27 41.13
C PHE A 50 19.27 -3.96 39.63
N GLY A 51 19.76 -4.87 38.79
CA GLY A 51 19.80 -4.68 37.34
C GLY A 51 18.41 -4.54 36.71
N ALA A 52 17.43 -5.31 37.17
CA ALA A 52 16.06 -5.27 36.66
C ALA A 52 15.29 -4.02 37.11
N GLY A 53 15.72 -3.39 38.21
CA GLY A 53 15.21 -2.10 38.65
C GLY A 53 15.80 -0.89 37.90
N MET A 54 16.78 -1.09 37.02
CA MET A 54 17.36 0.00 36.23
C MET A 54 16.44 0.38 35.07
N GLU A 55 15.86 1.59 35.10
CA GLU A 55 14.98 2.09 34.03
C GLU A 55 15.73 2.75 32.86
N SER A 56 17.06 2.90 32.97
CA SER A 56 17.88 3.52 31.93
C SER A 56 18.13 2.58 30.75
N THR A 57 18.16 3.12 29.54
CA THR A 57 18.49 2.35 28.33
C THR A 57 19.98 1.96 28.31
N GLY A 58 20.29 0.82 27.66
CA GLY A 58 21.66 0.34 27.50
C GLY A 58 22.13 -0.67 28.56
N TYR A 59 21.34 -0.94 29.60
CA TYR A 59 21.65 -1.96 30.60
C TYR A 59 21.03 -3.31 30.22
N ASN A 60 21.85 -4.36 30.25
CA ASN A 60 21.44 -5.74 30.02
C ASN A 60 21.96 -6.63 31.15
N ILE A 61 21.21 -7.65 31.53
CA ILE A 61 21.61 -8.62 32.56
C ILE A 61 22.08 -9.91 31.88
N PHE A 62 23.29 -10.35 32.20
CA PHE A 62 23.83 -11.63 31.76
C PHE A 62 23.96 -12.59 32.94
N VAL A 63 23.34 -13.76 32.85
CA VAL A 63 23.28 -14.76 33.94
C VAL A 63 24.15 -15.96 33.62
N THR A 64 25.23 -16.14 34.39
CA THR A 64 26.20 -17.24 34.22
C THR A 64 26.24 -18.16 35.44
N GLY A 65 26.72 -19.39 35.25
CA GLY A 65 26.89 -20.39 36.30
C GLY A 65 26.97 -21.83 35.76
N PRO A 66 27.22 -22.82 36.63
CA PRO A 66 27.29 -24.23 36.23
C PRO A 66 25.99 -24.74 35.60
N ALA A 67 26.09 -25.78 34.78
CA ALA A 67 24.92 -26.50 34.26
C ALA A 67 24.13 -27.19 35.40
N GLY A 68 22.81 -27.37 35.22
CA GLY A 68 21.96 -28.04 36.20
C GLY A 68 21.56 -27.22 37.43
N THR A 69 21.94 -25.95 37.51
CA THR A 69 21.68 -25.06 38.67
C THR A 69 20.31 -24.39 38.66
N GLY A 70 19.44 -24.69 37.69
CA GLY A 70 18.10 -24.09 37.62
C GLY A 70 18.06 -22.59 37.29
N ARG A 71 19.15 -22.00 36.76
CA ARG A 71 19.28 -20.56 36.45
C ARG A 71 18.08 -19.97 35.71
N LEU A 72 17.61 -20.63 34.66
CA LEU A 72 16.46 -20.13 33.88
C LEU A 72 15.17 -20.11 34.71
N ALA A 73 14.94 -21.11 35.54
CA ALA A 73 13.77 -21.17 36.42
C ALA A 73 13.82 -20.05 37.46
N ALA A 74 14.99 -19.82 38.06
CA ALA A 74 15.23 -18.72 39.00
C ALA A 74 14.98 -17.35 38.34
N VAL A 75 15.50 -17.11 37.13
CA VAL A 75 15.28 -15.86 36.38
C VAL A 75 13.82 -15.65 36.05
N LYS A 76 13.12 -16.66 35.50
CA LYS A 76 11.70 -16.56 35.19
C LYS A 76 10.86 -16.21 36.41
N LYS A 77 11.15 -16.85 37.55
CA LYS A 77 10.49 -16.57 38.82
C LYS A 77 10.67 -15.11 39.26
N LEU A 78 11.91 -14.62 39.27
CA LEU A 78 12.20 -13.23 39.63
C LEU A 78 11.51 -12.24 38.69
N LEU A 79 11.48 -12.51 37.38
CA LEU A 79 10.78 -11.68 36.41
C LEU A 79 9.27 -11.66 36.63
N HIS A 80 8.66 -12.81 36.97
CA HIS A 80 7.25 -12.87 37.32
C HIS A 80 6.95 -12.02 38.56
N GLU A 81 7.71 -12.18 39.63
CA GLU A 81 7.57 -11.38 40.85
C GLU A 81 7.71 -9.87 40.57
N ILE A 82 8.67 -9.48 39.72
CA ILE A 82 8.85 -8.06 39.34
C ILE A 82 7.67 -7.57 38.50
N SER A 83 7.22 -8.35 37.52
CA SER A 83 6.11 -8.00 36.65
C SER A 83 4.82 -7.79 37.45
N ASP A 84 4.48 -8.75 38.32
CA ASP A 84 3.26 -8.73 39.14
C ASP A 84 3.24 -7.52 40.08
N ASN A 85 4.39 -7.17 40.66
CA ASN A 85 4.51 -6.01 41.54
C ASN A 85 4.55 -4.66 40.80
N SER A 86 4.94 -4.64 39.52
CA SER A 86 5.09 -3.39 38.77
C SER A 86 3.75 -2.72 38.43
N GLY A 87 2.69 -3.51 38.24
CA GLY A 87 1.39 -3.04 37.73
C GLY A 87 1.44 -2.38 36.33
N LYS A 88 2.60 -2.40 35.65
CA LYS A 88 2.77 -1.77 34.34
C LYS A 88 2.30 -2.73 33.25
N VAL A 89 1.23 -2.36 32.55
CA VAL A 89 0.77 -3.11 31.37
C VAL A 89 1.59 -2.65 30.15
N PRO A 90 2.22 -3.56 29.39
CA PRO A 90 2.97 -3.21 28.20
C PRO A 90 2.09 -2.52 27.15
N ASP A 91 2.69 -1.60 26.40
CA ASP A 91 2.09 -1.01 25.21
C ASP A 91 1.90 -2.07 24.12
N ASP A 92 0.85 -1.90 23.30
CA ASP A 92 0.70 -2.64 22.06
C ASP A 92 1.68 -2.09 21.02
N LEU A 93 2.48 -2.98 20.42
CA LEU A 93 3.40 -2.66 19.34
C LEU A 93 2.77 -3.11 18.01
N CYS A 94 2.43 -2.16 17.14
CA CYS A 94 1.78 -2.43 15.87
C CYS A 94 2.64 -1.96 14.71
N TYR A 95 2.99 -2.87 13.81
CA TYR A 95 3.55 -2.52 12.52
C TYR A 95 2.43 -2.20 11.54
N VAL A 96 2.56 -1.08 10.86
CA VAL A 96 1.69 -0.68 9.75
C VAL A 96 2.51 -0.49 8.48
N ASN A 97 1.87 -0.62 7.32
CA ASN A 97 2.55 -0.44 6.05
C ASN A 97 3.02 1.00 5.87
N ASN A 98 4.10 1.13 5.10
CA ASN A 98 4.66 2.40 4.69
C ASN A 98 4.42 2.58 3.19
N PHE A 99 3.43 3.38 2.84
CA PHE A 99 3.03 3.61 1.44
C PHE A 99 4.12 4.28 0.59
N LYS A 100 5.11 4.96 1.21
CA LYS A 100 6.24 5.54 0.48
C LYS A 100 7.39 4.57 0.25
N THR A 101 7.58 3.64 1.18
CA THR A 101 8.70 2.69 1.16
C THR A 101 8.21 1.35 1.72
N PRO A 102 7.59 0.49 0.90
CA PRO A 102 6.90 -0.72 1.35
C PRO A 102 7.77 -1.68 2.19
N ASP A 103 9.08 -1.71 1.93
CA ASP A 103 10.03 -2.55 2.67
C ASP A 103 10.41 -2.01 4.07
N GLU A 104 9.92 -0.82 4.44
CA GLU A 104 10.22 -0.15 5.71
C GLU A 104 8.93 0.08 6.54
N PRO A 105 8.38 -0.96 7.20
CA PRO A 105 7.15 -0.84 7.96
C PRO A 105 7.30 0.11 9.16
N VAL A 106 6.24 0.86 9.46
CA VAL A 106 6.25 1.86 10.53
C VAL A 106 5.76 1.24 11.84
N LEU A 107 6.57 1.34 12.89
CA LEU A 107 6.15 0.97 14.24
C LEU A 107 5.30 2.08 14.89
N ILE A 108 4.06 1.74 15.24
CA ILE A 108 3.16 2.55 16.07
C ILE A 108 3.03 1.89 17.44
N ARG A 109 3.17 2.70 18.49
CA ARG A 109 2.97 2.27 19.89
C ARG A 109 1.62 2.75 20.37
N PHE A 110 0.80 1.83 20.86
CA PHE A 110 -0.52 2.11 21.42
C PHE A 110 -0.56 1.70 22.89
N ARG A 111 -1.44 2.32 23.68
CA ARG A 111 -1.71 1.81 25.03
C ARG A 111 -2.28 0.40 24.93
N ALA A 112 -2.06 -0.41 25.97
CA ALA A 112 -2.55 -1.79 26.03
C ALA A 112 -4.00 -1.95 25.54
N GLY A 113 -4.20 -2.85 24.57
CA GLY A 113 -5.51 -3.16 23.97
C GLY A 113 -6.00 -2.17 22.90
N GLN A 114 -5.40 -0.99 22.75
CA GLN A 114 -5.80 -0.03 21.72
C GLN A 114 -5.34 -0.46 20.32
N GLY A 115 -4.27 -1.25 20.18
CA GLY A 115 -3.81 -1.75 18.88
C GLY A 115 -4.85 -2.66 18.22
N LYS A 116 -5.48 -3.55 19.00
CA LYS A 116 -6.59 -4.39 18.51
C LYS A 116 -7.81 -3.56 18.09
N LYS A 117 -8.10 -2.49 18.83
CA LYS A 117 -9.19 -1.57 18.50
C LYS A 117 -8.90 -0.81 17.21
N PHE A 118 -7.67 -0.33 17.05
CA PHE A 118 -7.22 0.37 15.85
C PHE A 118 -7.33 -0.53 14.61
N LYS A 119 -6.88 -1.80 14.71
CA LYS A 119 -7.04 -2.78 13.63
C LYS A 119 -8.51 -2.94 13.21
N LYS A 120 -9.42 -3.06 14.17
CA LYS A 120 -10.86 -3.17 13.87
C LYS A 120 -11.39 -1.91 13.19
N ASP A 121 -11.03 -0.73 13.72
CA ASP A 121 -11.46 0.55 13.17
C ASP A 121 -10.97 0.74 11.71
N MET A 122 -9.74 0.29 11.40
CA MET A 122 -9.22 0.30 10.02
C MET A 122 -9.99 -0.65 9.10
N HIS A 123 -10.30 -1.85 9.58
CA HIS A 123 -11.15 -2.79 8.82
C HIS A 123 -12.53 -2.19 8.54
N ASP A 124 -13.18 -1.61 9.55
CA ASP A 124 -14.50 -0.98 9.41
C ASP A 124 -14.46 0.23 8.45
N LEU A 125 -13.37 0.99 8.43
CA LEU A 125 -13.12 2.07 7.46
C LEU A 125 -13.05 1.52 6.04
N VAL A 126 -12.24 0.49 5.80
CA VAL A 126 -12.09 -0.14 4.49
C VAL A 126 -13.42 -0.70 3.98
N GLU A 127 -14.17 -1.41 4.83
CA GLU A 127 -15.51 -1.93 4.48
C GLU A 127 -16.52 -0.82 4.18
N THR A 128 -16.39 0.33 4.86
CA THR A 128 -17.19 1.51 4.54
C THR A 128 -16.82 2.09 3.18
N LEU A 129 -15.53 2.27 2.89
CA LEU A 129 -15.06 2.77 1.59
C LEU A 129 -15.48 1.86 0.43
N LYS A 130 -15.41 0.53 0.60
CA LYS A 130 -15.90 -0.44 -0.40
C LYS A 130 -17.36 -0.24 -0.81
N ARG A 131 -18.19 0.31 0.08
CA ARG A 131 -19.61 0.58 -0.20
C ARG A 131 -19.85 2.02 -0.67
N GLU A 132 -19.22 3.00 -0.03
CA GLU A 132 -19.49 4.41 -0.33
C GLU A 132 -18.78 4.89 -1.61
N VAL A 133 -17.60 4.34 -1.93
CA VAL A 133 -16.85 4.73 -3.13
C VAL A 133 -17.62 4.44 -4.43
N PRO A 134 -18.15 3.22 -4.67
CA PRO A 134 -18.97 2.98 -5.87
C PRO A 134 -20.20 3.90 -5.94
N ARG A 135 -20.88 4.13 -4.81
CA ARG A 135 -22.06 5.00 -4.74
C ARG A 135 -21.74 6.45 -5.09
N LEU A 136 -20.58 6.95 -4.67
CA LEU A 136 -20.11 8.28 -5.01
C LEU A 136 -19.94 8.43 -6.54
N PHE A 137 -19.37 7.41 -7.19
CA PHE A 137 -19.15 7.40 -8.64
C PHE A 137 -20.40 7.04 -9.46
N GLU A 138 -21.42 6.46 -8.84
CA GLU A 138 -22.76 6.28 -9.43
C GLU A 138 -23.69 7.49 -9.20
N GLY A 139 -23.25 8.46 -8.39
CA GLY A 139 -24.04 9.63 -8.02
C GLY A 139 -24.34 10.55 -9.21
N GLN A 140 -25.53 11.16 -9.20
CA GLN A 140 -25.95 12.06 -10.28
C GLN A 140 -25.02 13.27 -10.45
N ASP A 141 -24.49 13.80 -9.35
CA ASP A 141 -23.55 14.93 -9.38
C ASP A 141 -22.25 14.57 -10.12
N TYR A 142 -21.72 13.37 -9.86
CA TYR A 142 -20.55 12.84 -10.55
C TYR A 142 -20.82 12.64 -12.04
N ILE A 143 -21.93 11.99 -12.38
CA ILE A 143 -22.34 11.73 -13.76
C ILE A 143 -22.52 13.04 -14.53
N ASN A 144 -23.17 14.04 -13.94
CA ASN A 144 -23.37 15.35 -14.55
C ASN A 144 -22.04 16.03 -14.83
N ARG A 145 -21.11 16.05 -13.86
CA ARG A 145 -19.81 16.70 -14.03
C ARG A 145 -18.95 16.00 -15.07
N LYS A 146 -18.95 14.66 -15.09
CA LYS A 146 -18.30 13.88 -16.15
C LYS A 146 -18.90 14.17 -17.52
N LYS A 147 -20.22 14.32 -17.60
CA LYS A 147 -20.93 14.68 -18.83
C LYS A 147 -20.55 16.08 -19.32
N GLU A 148 -20.46 17.06 -18.43
CA GLU A 148 -20.01 18.42 -18.78
C GLU A 148 -18.60 18.42 -19.38
N ILE A 149 -17.66 17.66 -18.79
CA ILE A 149 -16.30 17.49 -19.32
C ILE A 149 -16.34 16.88 -20.73
N MET A 150 -17.16 15.85 -20.93
CA MET A 150 -17.31 15.18 -22.24
C MET A 150 -17.99 16.08 -23.28
N GLU A 151 -18.98 16.89 -22.90
CA GLU A 151 -19.64 17.84 -23.81
C GLU A 151 -18.69 18.98 -24.22
N GLU A 152 -17.83 19.45 -23.31
CA GLU A 152 -16.78 20.41 -23.64
C GLU A 152 -15.79 19.82 -24.66
N TYR A 153 -15.40 18.56 -24.49
CA TYR A 153 -14.56 17.85 -25.44
C TYR A 153 -15.20 17.74 -26.82
N GLU A 154 -16.44 17.25 -26.88
CA GLU A 154 -17.14 17.10 -28.14
C GLU A 154 -17.28 18.43 -28.88
N ARG A 155 -17.52 19.52 -28.14
CA ARG A 155 -17.61 20.86 -28.70
C ARG A 155 -16.27 21.34 -29.26
N LYS A 156 -15.16 21.14 -28.53
CA LYS A 156 -13.80 21.45 -29.02
C LYS A 156 -13.47 20.62 -30.27
N GLY A 157 -13.71 19.31 -30.22
CA GLY A 157 -13.50 18.38 -31.33
C GLY A 157 -14.29 18.77 -32.60
N LYS A 158 -15.60 19.03 -32.46
CA LYS A 158 -16.45 19.50 -33.57
C LYS A 158 -15.98 20.86 -34.11
N GLY A 159 -15.44 21.73 -33.26
CA GLY A 159 -14.85 23.01 -33.65
C GLY A 159 -13.69 22.84 -34.65
N PHE A 160 -12.71 21.98 -34.29
CA PHE A 160 -11.56 21.69 -35.15
C PHE A 160 -11.98 21.19 -36.55
N PHE A 161 -12.88 20.20 -36.61
CA PHE A 161 -13.33 19.67 -37.90
C PHE A 161 -14.13 20.67 -38.73
N LYS A 162 -14.93 21.55 -38.09
CA LYS A 162 -15.71 22.58 -38.78
C LYS A 162 -14.82 23.66 -39.41
N GLU A 163 -13.76 24.07 -38.71
CA GLU A 163 -12.80 25.04 -39.26
C GLU A 163 -11.99 24.44 -40.41
N LEU A 164 -11.57 23.19 -40.26
CA LEU A 164 -10.87 22.44 -41.29
C LEU A 164 -11.73 22.25 -42.56
N ASP A 165 -12.98 21.77 -42.44
CA ASP A 165 -13.86 21.58 -43.60
C ASP A 165 -14.06 22.88 -44.38
N LYS A 166 -14.24 24.02 -43.68
CA LYS A 166 -14.37 25.33 -44.31
C LYS A 166 -13.10 25.73 -45.07
N LYS A 167 -11.92 25.47 -44.51
CA LYS A 167 -10.64 25.81 -45.13
C LYS A 167 -10.36 24.94 -46.35
N VAL A 168 -10.52 23.63 -46.21
CA VAL A 168 -10.33 22.63 -47.26
C VAL A 168 -11.24 22.94 -48.47
N ARG A 169 -12.51 23.27 -48.25
CA ARG A 169 -13.45 23.68 -49.31
C ARG A 169 -13.04 24.97 -50.02
N ASN A 170 -12.57 25.98 -49.28
CA ASN A 170 -12.12 27.25 -49.86
C ASN A 170 -10.88 27.08 -50.76
N GLU A 171 -10.07 26.04 -50.52
CA GLU A 171 -8.87 25.75 -51.31
C GLU A 171 -9.12 24.79 -52.49
N GLY A 172 -10.37 24.36 -52.71
CA GLY A 172 -10.74 23.45 -53.81
C GLY A 172 -10.59 21.97 -53.46
N PHE A 173 -10.70 21.61 -52.18
CA PHE A 173 -10.60 20.24 -51.70
C PHE A 173 -11.86 19.84 -50.92
N ALA A 174 -11.99 18.56 -50.63
CA ALA A 174 -13.00 18.00 -49.74
C ALA A 174 -12.38 17.03 -48.72
N LEU A 175 -13.04 16.89 -47.57
CA LEU A 175 -12.74 15.84 -46.59
C LEU A 175 -13.60 14.61 -46.90
N VAL A 176 -12.97 13.45 -47.02
CA VAL A 176 -13.64 12.15 -47.18
C VAL A 176 -13.16 11.19 -46.11
N ASP A 177 -14.09 10.45 -45.51
CA ASP A 177 -13.75 9.41 -44.54
C ASP A 177 -13.17 8.19 -45.25
N VAL A 178 -11.89 7.93 -45.03
CA VAL A 178 -11.19 6.75 -45.54
C VAL A 178 -11.04 5.73 -44.42
N GLN A 179 -11.40 4.48 -44.72
CA GLN A 179 -11.26 3.37 -43.78
C GLN A 179 -9.80 2.92 -43.76
N VAL A 180 -9.09 3.18 -42.66
CA VAL A 180 -7.71 2.71 -42.46
C VAL A 180 -7.72 1.68 -41.33
N GLY A 181 -7.74 0.40 -41.71
CA GLY A 181 -7.91 -0.71 -40.76
C GLY A 181 -9.31 -0.69 -40.13
N GLN A 182 -9.39 -0.67 -38.80
CA GLN A 182 -10.67 -0.61 -38.06
C GLN A 182 -11.16 0.82 -37.78
N ILE A 183 -10.38 1.85 -38.13
CA ILE A 183 -10.67 3.25 -37.77
C ILE A 183 -10.95 4.05 -39.05
N LYS A 184 -11.99 4.89 -39.02
CA LYS A 184 -12.24 5.89 -40.07
C LYS A 184 -11.34 7.10 -39.83
N ARG A 185 -10.57 7.50 -40.84
CA ARG A 185 -9.78 8.73 -40.82
C ARG A 185 -10.21 9.63 -41.98
N PRO A 186 -10.55 10.90 -41.72
CA PRO A 186 -10.77 11.88 -42.77
C PRO A 186 -9.46 12.14 -43.53
N GLU A 187 -9.54 12.07 -44.84
CA GLU A 187 -8.48 12.37 -45.79
C GLU A 187 -8.89 13.58 -46.65
N VAL A 188 -7.93 14.43 -47.00
CA VAL A 188 -8.15 15.54 -47.93
C VAL A 188 -7.97 15.04 -49.35
N VAL A 189 -8.97 15.28 -50.19
CA VAL A 189 -8.94 14.95 -51.62
C VAL A 189 -9.26 16.18 -52.45
N PRO A 190 -8.60 16.41 -53.60
CA PRO A 190 -8.93 17.52 -54.48
C PRO A 190 -10.33 17.38 -55.10
N LEU A 191 -10.97 18.52 -55.37
CA LEU A 191 -12.21 18.59 -56.14
C LEU A 191 -11.87 18.85 -57.61
N ILE A 192 -12.15 17.87 -58.48
CA ILE A 192 -12.00 18.01 -59.93
C ILE A 192 -13.41 18.02 -60.52
N ASP A 193 -13.78 19.06 -61.26
CA ASP A 193 -15.15 19.27 -61.79
C ASP A 193 -16.27 19.19 -60.72
N GLY A 194 -15.92 19.51 -59.47
CA GLY A 194 -16.84 19.42 -58.33
C GLY A 194 -16.94 18.03 -57.69
N GLU A 195 -16.22 17.03 -58.21
CA GLU A 195 -16.18 15.67 -57.68
C GLU A 195 -14.90 15.42 -56.84
N PRO A 196 -15.03 14.89 -55.61
CA PRO A 196 -13.89 14.50 -54.78
C PRO A 196 -13.09 13.37 -55.46
N THR A 197 -11.84 13.64 -55.80
CA THR A 197 -10.98 12.72 -56.56
C THR A 197 -9.67 12.49 -55.81
N HIS A 198 -9.24 11.23 -55.63
CA HIS A 198 -7.95 10.94 -54.98
C HIS A 198 -6.77 11.51 -55.78
N ILE A 199 -5.74 11.99 -55.08
CA ILE A 199 -4.54 12.60 -55.68
C ILE A 199 -3.87 11.66 -56.72
N ASP A 200 -3.86 10.35 -56.47
CA ASP A 200 -3.31 9.33 -57.38
C ASP A 200 -4.10 9.24 -58.70
N GLN A 201 -5.41 9.49 -58.67
CA GLN A 201 -6.23 9.52 -59.88
C GLN A 201 -5.98 10.78 -60.68
N VAL A 202 -5.72 11.92 -60.01
CA VAL A 202 -5.33 13.17 -60.68
C VAL A 202 -3.97 13.01 -61.37
N GLU A 203 -3.01 12.34 -60.74
CA GLU A 203 -1.71 12.02 -61.35
C GLU A 203 -1.86 11.19 -62.63
N GLN A 204 -2.72 10.17 -62.63
CA GLN A 204 -3.04 9.39 -63.83
C GLN A 204 -3.72 10.21 -64.94
N MET A 205 -4.53 11.22 -64.58
CA MET A 205 -5.16 12.11 -65.56
C MET A 205 -4.12 13.00 -66.24
N VAL A 206 -3.09 13.44 -65.50
CA VAL A 206 -1.96 14.20 -66.04
C VAL A 206 -1.12 13.35 -66.99
N GLU A 207 -0.81 12.09 -66.62
CA GLU A 207 -0.06 11.16 -67.49
C GLU A 207 -0.79 10.88 -68.81
N LYS A 208 -2.13 10.81 -68.76
CA LYS A 208 -3.00 10.61 -69.92
C LYS A 208 -3.27 11.90 -70.72
N GLY A 209 -2.67 13.02 -70.33
CA GLY A 209 -2.81 14.33 -71.00
C GLY A 209 -4.19 14.97 -70.84
N ARG A 210 -5.01 14.50 -69.87
CA ARG A 210 -6.36 15.00 -69.59
C ARG A 210 -6.40 16.10 -68.54
N PHE A 211 -5.28 16.39 -67.88
CA PHE A 211 -5.17 17.44 -66.87
C PHE A 211 -3.82 18.19 -66.99
N PRO A 212 -3.80 19.54 -66.88
CA PRO A 212 -2.56 20.31 -67.00
C PRO A 212 -1.54 19.98 -65.90
N LYS A 213 -0.26 19.83 -66.28
CA LYS A 213 0.83 19.56 -65.33
C LYS A 213 1.03 20.69 -64.31
N GLU A 214 0.87 21.94 -64.74
CA GLU A 214 1.08 23.12 -63.89
C GLU A 214 0.01 23.21 -62.79
N GLU A 215 -1.27 22.98 -63.13
CA GLU A 215 -2.36 22.92 -62.15
C GLU A 215 -2.19 21.74 -61.17
N TYR A 216 -1.72 20.59 -61.64
CA TYR A 216 -1.46 19.44 -60.77
C TYR A 216 -0.38 19.73 -59.72
N GLU A 217 0.70 20.41 -60.10
CA GLU A 217 1.77 20.80 -59.17
C GLU A 217 1.27 21.80 -58.11
N GLU A 218 0.35 22.71 -58.45
CA GLU A 218 -0.29 23.60 -57.48
C GLU A 218 -1.22 22.83 -56.51
N ILE A 219 -2.05 21.93 -57.04
CA ILE A 219 -2.92 21.05 -56.23
C ILE A 219 -2.07 20.21 -55.29
N LYS A 220 -0.98 19.62 -55.77
CA LYS A 220 -0.07 18.79 -54.96
C LYS A 220 0.54 19.57 -53.80
N LYS A 221 0.99 20.81 -54.03
CA LYS A 221 1.51 21.67 -52.96
C LYS A 221 0.45 21.99 -51.90
N LYS A 222 -0.75 22.41 -52.32
CA LYS A 222 -1.87 22.69 -51.39
C LYS A 222 -2.29 21.44 -50.62
N HIS A 223 -2.38 20.30 -51.30
CA HIS A 223 -2.68 19.01 -50.71
C HIS A 223 -1.69 18.64 -49.59
N THR A 224 -0.38 18.84 -49.80
CA THR A 224 0.63 18.58 -48.76
C THR A 224 0.45 19.49 -47.54
N VAL A 225 0.15 20.78 -47.73
CA VAL A 225 -0.10 21.72 -46.63
C VAL A 225 -1.36 21.31 -45.84
N LEU A 226 -2.48 21.11 -46.53
CA LEU A 226 -3.74 20.70 -45.91
C LEU A 226 -3.62 19.35 -45.19
N ARG A 227 -2.89 18.39 -45.76
CA ARG A 227 -2.60 17.12 -45.10
C ARG A 227 -1.81 17.31 -43.80
N SER A 228 -0.79 18.17 -43.80
CA SER A 228 -0.01 18.48 -42.60
C SER A 228 -0.87 19.12 -41.50
N GLU A 229 -1.83 19.97 -41.88
CA GLU A 229 -2.76 20.58 -40.91
C GLU A 229 -3.72 19.56 -40.30
N ILE A 230 -4.17 18.56 -41.07
CA ILE A 230 -4.97 17.45 -40.54
C ILE A 230 -4.19 16.63 -39.54
N GLU A 231 -2.94 16.30 -39.88
CA GLU A 231 -2.05 15.58 -38.97
C GLU A 231 -1.85 16.37 -37.66
N GLN A 232 -1.71 17.69 -37.74
CA GLN A 232 -1.62 18.58 -36.58
C GLN A 232 -2.91 18.56 -35.73
N ILE A 233 -4.09 18.66 -36.34
CA ILE A 233 -5.38 18.55 -35.63
C ILE A 233 -5.50 17.20 -34.90
N PHE A 234 -5.05 16.10 -35.53
CA PHE A 234 -5.05 14.79 -34.87
C PHE A 234 -4.13 14.71 -33.66
N LEU A 235 -2.99 15.41 -33.68
CA LEU A 235 -2.12 15.54 -32.52
C LEU A 235 -2.81 16.34 -31.41
N GLU A 236 -3.45 17.46 -31.74
CA GLU A 236 -4.21 18.28 -30.80
C GLU A 236 -5.39 17.52 -30.17
N LEU A 237 -6.12 16.73 -30.96
CA LEU A 237 -7.18 15.86 -30.45
C LEU A 237 -6.66 14.80 -29.48
N ARG A 238 -5.47 14.24 -29.72
CA ARG A 238 -4.84 13.28 -28.81
C ARG A 238 -4.41 13.94 -27.50
N GLU A 239 -3.81 15.12 -27.56
CA GLU A 239 -3.45 15.87 -26.35
C GLU A 239 -4.69 16.27 -25.56
N LEU A 240 -5.76 16.70 -26.24
CA LEU A 240 -7.04 17.00 -25.61
C LEU A 240 -7.65 15.76 -24.94
N GLN A 241 -7.58 14.59 -25.58
CA GLN A 241 -8.01 13.32 -24.98
C GLN A 241 -7.22 12.99 -23.71
N LYS A 242 -5.90 13.21 -23.73
CA LYS A 242 -5.03 13.02 -22.56
C LYS A 242 -5.37 14.00 -21.43
N GLU A 243 -5.61 15.27 -21.76
CA GLU A 243 -6.02 16.29 -20.81
C GLU A 243 -7.34 15.92 -20.11
N ILE A 244 -8.30 15.37 -20.85
CA ILE A 244 -9.58 14.90 -20.29
C ILE A 244 -9.39 13.73 -19.34
N GLN A 245 -8.56 12.77 -19.73
CA GLN A 245 -8.26 11.64 -18.86
C GLN A 245 -7.65 12.13 -17.55
N GLN A 246 -6.67 13.03 -17.62
CA GLN A 246 -6.03 13.63 -16.44
C GLN A 246 -7.02 14.45 -15.59
N ASN A 247 -7.86 15.28 -16.22
CA ASN A 247 -8.87 16.07 -15.52
C ASN A 247 -9.92 15.19 -14.84
N THR A 248 -10.28 14.05 -15.45
CA THR A 248 -11.20 13.07 -14.87
C THR A 248 -10.55 12.36 -13.70
N GLU A 249 -9.31 11.89 -13.83
CA GLU A 249 -8.55 11.25 -12.76
C GLU A 249 -8.34 12.18 -11.55
N GLU A 250 -7.99 13.45 -11.79
CA GLU A 250 -7.82 14.42 -10.72
C GLU A 250 -9.16 14.76 -10.05
N MET A 251 -10.25 14.87 -10.82
CA MET A 251 -11.59 15.03 -10.25
C MET A 251 -11.97 13.83 -9.37
N ASP A 252 -11.75 12.61 -9.86
CA ASP A 252 -12.01 11.36 -9.12
C ASP A 252 -11.21 11.33 -7.82
N ARG A 253 -9.92 11.69 -7.88
CA ARG A 253 -9.01 11.78 -6.74
C ARG A 253 -9.47 12.80 -5.70
N VAL A 254 -9.83 14.02 -6.11
CA VAL A 254 -10.30 15.08 -5.20
C VAL A 254 -11.60 14.66 -4.50
N LEU A 255 -12.55 14.10 -5.24
CA LEU A 255 -13.82 13.63 -4.68
C LEU A 255 -13.58 12.51 -3.65
N PHE A 256 -12.73 11.54 -3.98
CA PHE A 256 -12.36 10.48 -3.06
C PHE A 256 -11.68 11.01 -1.80
N ILE A 257 -10.66 11.87 -1.93
CA ILE A 257 -9.91 12.43 -0.79
C ILE A 257 -10.85 13.21 0.13
N SER A 258 -11.80 13.97 -0.41
CA SER A 258 -12.79 14.70 0.40
C SER A 258 -13.62 13.74 1.25
N MET A 259 -14.23 12.73 0.62
CA MET A 259 -15.08 11.75 1.30
C MET A 259 -14.29 10.89 2.31
N ALA A 260 -13.15 10.34 1.89
CA ALA A 260 -12.30 9.52 2.74
C ALA A 260 -11.71 10.35 3.89
N GLY A 261 -11.40 11.63 3.63
CA GLY A 261 -10.98 12.61 4.64
C GLY A 261 -11.98 12.71 5.78
N ASP A 262 -13.27 12.88 5.47
CA ASP A 262 -14.33 12.95 6.47
C ASP A 262 -14.46 11.65 7.28
N LEU A 263 -14.29 10.50 6.63
CA LEU A 263 -14.36 9.18 7.29
C LEU A 263 -13.18 8.92 8.25
N ILE A 264 -11.99 9.48 7.98
CA ILE A 264 -10.82 9.33 8.86
C ILE A 264 -10.75 10.35 9.99
N LEU A 265 -11.50 11.47 9.93
CA LEU A 265 -11.49 12.49 10.99
C LEU A 265 -11.80 11.93 12.40
N PRO A 266 -12.82 11.07 12.59
CA PRO A 266 -13.09 10.46 13.89
C PRO A 266 -11.94 9.57 14.39
N LEU A 267 -11.23 8.90 13.47
CA LEU A 267 -10.08 8.05 13.80
C LEU A 267 -8.89 8.89 14.26
N LYS A 268 -8.60 10.00 13.56
CA LYS A 268 -7.58 10.98 13.98
C LYS A 268 -7.89 11.55 15.37
N GLY A 269 -9.16 11.86 15.65
CA GLY A 269 -9.59 12.33 16.97
C GLY A 269 -9.42 11.29 18.08
N ARG A 270 -9.69 10.02 17.79
CA ARG A 270 -9.60 8.89 18.74
C ARG A 270 -8.15 8.50 19.04
N TYR A 271 -7.28 8.51 18.03
CA TYR A 271 -5.89 8.06 18.12
C TYR A 271 -4.92 9.24 17.92
N LYS A 272 -4.70 9.99 19.00
CA LYS A 272 -3.82 11.17 19.01
C LYS A 272 -2.34 10.78 18.90
N SER A 273 -1.86 10.57 17.67
CA SER A 273 -0.46 10.26 17.38
C SER A 273 -0.11 10.71 15.97
N LYS A 274 1.00 11.45 15.82
CA LYS A 274 1.50 11.89 14.51
C LYS A 274 1.74 10.72 13.55
N LYS A 275 2.17 9.57 14.07
CA LYS A 275 2.37 8.36 13.26
C LYS A 275 1.06 7.78 12.75
N VAL A 276 0.01 7.81 13.57
CA VAL A 276 -1.33 7.35 13.15
C VAL A 276 -1.93 8.30 12.13
N GLU A 277 -1.82 9.61 12.35
CA GLU A 277 -2.27 10.62 11.39
C GLU A 277 -1.56 10.50 10.04
N ALA A 278 -0.25 10.26 10.06
CA ALA A 278 0.54 10.04 8.85
C ALA A 278 0.13 8.75 8.13
N PHE A 279 -0.07 7.65 8.86
CA PHE A 279 -0.53 6.39 8.29
C PHE A 279 -1.93 6.52 7.66
N LEU A 280 -2.91 7.11 8.37
CA LEU A 280 -4.26 7.30 7.86
C LEU A 280 -4.28 8.18 6.61
N SER A 281 -3.49 9.26 6.60
CA SER A 281 -3.42 10.16 5.45
C SER A 281 -2.70 9.49 4.27
N GLY A 282 -1.66 8.70 4.54
CA GLY A 282 -0.97 7.91 3.52
C GLY A 282 -1.87 6.83 2.92
N ALA A 283 -2.70 6.17 3.73
CA ALA A 283 -3.66 5.19 3.24
C ALA A 283 -4.71 5.82 2.31
N VAL A 284 -5.23 7.00 2.67
CA VAL A 284 -6.16 7.74 1.79
C VAL A 284 -5.48 8.17 0.50
N GLU A 285 -4.26 8.68 0.55
CA GLU A 285 -3.51 9.06 -0.65
C GLU A 285 -3.30 7.86 -1.58
N ASP A 286 -2.80 6.75 -1.04
CA ASP A 286 -2.53 5.53 -1.80
C ASP A 286 -3.80 4.92 -2.41
N MET A 287 -4.92 4.90 -1.68
CA MET A 287 -6.22 4.50 -2.22
C MET A 287 -6.71 5.44 -3.33
N SER A 288 -6.39 6.74 -3.24
CA SER A 288 -6.79 7.74 -4.25
C SER A 288 -6.02 7.60 -5.56
N GLU A 289 -4.80 7.09 -5.51
CA GLU A 289 -4.01 6.73 -6.70
C GLU A 289 -4.47 5.39 -7.32
N ASN A 290 -5.16 4.55 -6.53
CA ASN A 290 -5.55 3.19 -6.90
C ASN A 290 -7.07 2.96 -6.88
N LEU A 291 -7.88 3.96 -7.25
CA LEU A 291 -9.35 3.89 -7.16
C LEU A 291 -10.01 2.68 -7.86
N GLN A 292 -9.32 2.10 -8.86
CA GLN A 292 -9.79 0.92 -9.58
C GLN A 292 -10.03 -0.30 -8.68
N ILE A 293 -9.37 -0.38 -7.52
CA ILE A 293 -9.59 -1.45 -6.54
C ILE A 293 -11.02 -1.46 -5.98
N PHE A 294 -11.71 -0.31 -5.99
CA PHE A 294 -13.10 -0.17 -5.53
C PHE A 294 -14.12 -0.42 -6.65
N MET A 295 -13.73 -0.23 -7.90
CA MET A 295 -14.59 -0.37 -9.08
C MET A 295 -14.58 -1.80 -9.65
N SER A 296 -13.59 -2.60 -9.27
CA SER A 296 -13.46 -3.99 -9.67
C SER A 296 -14.53 -4.83 -8.95
N ALA A 297 -15.63 -5.15 -9.65
CA ALA A 297 -16.39 -6.34 -9.30
C ALA A 297 -15.38 -7.51 -9.27
N GLN A 298 -15.28 -8.22 -8.14
CA GLN A 298 -14.49 -9.44 -8.04
C GLN A 298 -14.75 -10.26 -9.31
N PRO A 299 -13.73 -10.57 -10.13
CA PRO A 299 -13.97 -11.44 -11.28
C PRO A 299 -14.46 -12.78 -10.72
N GLU A 300 -15.72 -13.10 -10.99
CA GLU A 300 -16.22 -14.47 -10.95
C GLU A 300 -15.18 -15.31 -11.72
N PRO A 301 -14.59 -16.35 -11.10
CA PRO A 301 -13.54 -17.10 -11.76
C PRO A 301 -14.11 -17.75 -13.02
N PHE A 302 -13.72 -17.23 -14.19
CA PHE A 302 -13.96 -17.88 -15.47
C PHE A 302 -13.24 -19.23 -15.45
N ALA A 303 -14.01 -20.31 -15.49
CA ALA A 303 -13.47 -21.66 -15.54
C ALA A 303 -12.61 -21.82 -16.81
N GLY A 304 -11.30 -22.01 -16.65
CA GLY A 304 -10.45 -22.57 -17.71
C GLY A 304 -9.17 -21.84 -18.11
N MET A 305 -8.75 -20.75 -17.45
CA MET A 305 -7.42 -20.15 -17.71
C MET A 305 -6.54 -20.08 -16.46
N PRO A 306 -5.25 -20.47 -16.54
CA PRO A 306 -4.32 -20.30 -15.44
C PRO A 306 -3.95 -18.82 -15.33
N VAL A 307 -4.63 -18.10 -14.43
CA VAL A 307 -4.22 -16.75 -14.04
C VAL A 307 -3.01 -16.86 -13.13
N MET A 308 -1.85 -16.37 -13.57
CA MET A 308 -0.79 -15.95 -12.64
C MET A 308 -1.28 -14.71 -11.89
N ALA A 309 -2.15 -14.92 -10.91
CA ALA A 309 -2.64 -13.85 -10.04
C ALA A 309 -1.74 -13.76 -8.81
N ILE A 310 -1.26 -12.55 -8.52
CA ILE A 310 -0.82 -12.17 -7.17
C ILE A 310 -2.04 -12.40 -6.26
N LYS A 311 -2.07 -13.54 -5.56
CA LYS A 311 -3.17 -13.94 -4.67
C LYS A 311 -3.06 -13.15 -3.36
N GLY A 312 -3.82 -12.06 -3.28
CA GLY A 312 -4.08 -11.32 -2.05
C GLY A 312 -5.31 -10.43 -2.24
N ASN A 313 -6.03 -10.12 -1.17
CA ASN A 313 -7.08 -9.12 -1.24
C ASN A 313 -6.38 -7.74 -1.38
N PRO A 314 -6.69 -6.92 -2.41
CA PRO A 314 -5.98 -5.66 -2.66
C PRO A 314 -6.08 -4.67 -1.50
N PHE A 315 -7.01 -4.89 -0.58
CA PHE A 315 -7.18 -4.10 0.62
C PHE A 315 -6.33 -4.56 1.82
N ASP A 316 -5.60 -5.67 1.73
CA ASP A 316 -4.81 -6.23 2.84
C ASP A 316 -3.64 -5.33 3.26
N ILE A 317 -3.29 -4.34 2.43
CA ILE A 317 -2.24 -3.36 2.72
C ILE A 317 -2.70 -2.21 3.63
N TYR A 318 -4.00 -2.10 3.93
CA TYR A 318 -4.60 -1.02 4.73
C TYR A 318 -5.18 -1.53 6.05
#